data_AF-A0A453J6X9-F1
#
_entry.id   AF-A0A453J6X9-F1
#
_cell.length_a   1.000
_cell.length_b   1.000
_cell.length_c   1.000
_cell.angle_alpha   90.00
_cell.angle_beta   90.00
_cell.angle_gamma   90.00
#
_symmetry.space_group_name_H-M   'P 1'
#
loop_
_entity.id
_entity.type
_entity.pdbx_description
1 polymer ?
#
loop_
_entity_poly.entity_id
_entity_poly.type
_entity_poly.pdbx_seq_one_letter_code
_entity_poly.pdbx_strand_id
1 'polypeptide(L)'
;VRGMMYYRKALMLQSYLERMHSEDLESAFDMAGLADTHFEYSPEARAQADLKFTYVVTCQIYGVQKGEGKPEAADIALLMQRNEALRIAYIDVVESVKNGKPSTEYYSKLVKADIHGKDK
;
A
#
# COMPACT_ATOMS: atom_id res chain seq x y z
N VAL A 1 10.62 10.57 -14.00
CA VAL A 1 9.37 10.24 -13.29
C VAL A 1 8.48 11.48 -13.29
N ARG A 2 7.46 11.55 -14.16
CA ARG A 2 6.48 12.66 -14.12
C ARG A 2 5.57 12.41 -12.93
N GLY A 3 5.87 13.07 -11.81
CA GLY A 3 5.07 13.03 -10.60
C GLY A 3 3.73 13.74 -10.83
N MET A 4 2.78 13.05 -11.44
CA MET A 4 1.38 13.37 -11.22
C MET A 4 1.03 12.77 -9.88
N MET A 5 0.95 13.62 -8.86
CA MET A 5 0.46 13.23 -7.56
C MET A 5 -1.02 12.90 -7.74
N TYR A 6 -1.31 11.64 -8.02
CA TYR A 6 -2.69 11.21 -8.17
C TYR A 6 -3.39 11.42 -6.81
N TYR A 7 -4.59 11.97 -6.82
CA TYR A 7 -5.37 12.11 -5.60
C TYR A 7 -6.15 10.80 -5.39
N ARG A 8 -6.08 10.19 -4.20
CA ARG A 8 -6.69 8.86 -3.98
C ARG A 8 -8.15 8.79 -4.36
N LYS A 9 -8.93 9.77 -3.91
CA LYS A 9 -10.36 9.83 -4.24
C LYS A 9 -10.61 10.04 -5.74
N ALA A 10 -9.73 10.75 -6.45
CA ALA A 10 -9.89 10.97 -7.88
C ALA A 10 -9.71 9.66 -8.68
N LEU A 11 -8.75 8.81 -8.30
CA LEU A 11 -8.61 7.51 -8.96
C LEU A 11 -9.75 6.54 -8.59
N MET A 12 -10.26 6.61 -7.36
CA MET A 12 -11.43 5.83 -6.97
C MET A 12 -12.67 6.24 -7.77
N LEU A 13 -12.91 7.56 -7.89
CA LEU A 13 -13.99 8.10 -8.69
C LEU A 13 -13.81 7.74 -10.18
N GLN A 14 -12.59 7.85 -10.71
CA GLN A 14 -12.29 7.46 -12.08
C GLN A 14 -12.61 5.98 -12.32
N SER A 15 -12.16 5.08 -11.44
CA SER A 15 -12.46 3.64 -11.56
C SER A 15 -13.96 3.36 -11.48
N TYR A 16 -14.69 4.10 -10.63
CA TYR A 16 -16.15 3.99 -10.54
C TYR A 16 -16.84 4.43 -11.84
N LEU A 17 -16.44 5.58 -12.39
CA LEU A 17 -16.98 6.10 -13.65
C LEU A 17 -16.63 5.21 -14.85
N GLU A 18 -15.42 4.67 -14.92
CA GLU A 18 -15.00 3.73 -15.97
C GLU A 18 -15.87 2.47 -15.96
N ARG A 19 -16.25 1.96 -14.79
CA ARG A 19 -17.15 0.82 -14.66
C ARG A 19 -18.57 1.15 -15.13
N MET A 20 -19.12 2.29 -14.71
CA MET A 20 -20.45 2.75 -15.15
C MET A 20 -20.52 2.96 -16.67
N HIS A 21 -19.48 3.56 -17.26
CA HIS A 21 -19.39 3.75 -18.71
C HIS A 21 -19.24 2.44 -19.49
N SER A 22 -18.74 1.37 -18.86
CA SER A 22 -18.68 0.04 -19.47
C SER A 22 -20.01 -0.73 -19.40
N GLU A 23 -20.88 -0.37 -18.44
CA GLU A 23 -22.15 -1.06 -18.17
C GLU A 23 -23.36 -0.36 -18.83
N ASP A 24 -23.31 0.94 -19.13
CA ASP A 24 -24.42 1.69 -19.75
C ASP A 24 -23.98 2.69 -20.84
N LEU A 25 -24.36 2.44 -22.09
CA LEU A 25 -24.20 3.39 -23.22
C LEU A 25 -25.37 4.41 -23.31
N GLU A 26 -26.35 4.38 -22.41
CA GLU A 26 -27.67 5.03 -22.65
C GLU A 26 -28.14 6.04 -21.58
N SER A 27 -27.34 6.44 -20.57
CA SER A 27 -27.84 7.34 -19.50
C SER A 27 -26.88 8.47 -19.10
N ALA A 28 -26.19 9.08 -20.07
CA ALA A 28 -25.22 10.17 -19.88
C ALA A 28 -25.76 11.48 -19.24
N PHE A 29 -27.06 11.57 -18.91
CA PHE A 29 -27.71 12.82 -18.48
C PHE A 29 -27.88 13.01 -16.96
N ASP A 30 -27.62 12.00 -16.11
CA ASP A 30 -27.77 12.12 -14.64
C ASP A 30 -26.44 12.34 -13.87
N MET A 31 -25.41 12.80 -14.58
CA MET A 31 -24.03 12.96 -14.06
C MET A 31 -23.87 13.96 -12.88
N ALA A 32 -24.85 14.84 -12.64
CA ALA A 32 -24.76 15.86 -11.59
C ALA A 32 -25.30 15.40 -10.22
N GLY A 33 -26.17 14.39 -10.18
CA GLY A 33 -26.75 13.86 -8.92
C GLY A 33 -25.92 12.76 -8.25
N LEU A 34 -24.93 12.21 -8.96
CA LEU A 34 -24.21 11.01 -8.55
C LEU A 34 -22.94 11.28 -7.71
N ALA A 35 -22.56 12.55 -7.51
CA ALA A 35 -21.43 12.93 -6.66
C ALA A 35 -21.63 12.56 -5.17
N ASP A 36 -22.85 12.20 -4.78
CA ASP A 36 -23.22 11.70 -3.45
C ASP A 36 -23.17 10.16 -3.35
N THR A 37 -22.78 9.46 -4.42
CA THR A 37 -22.64 8.01 -4.36
C THR A 37 -21.43 7.61 -3.52
N HIS A 38 -21.63 6.62 -2.65
CA HIS A 38 -20.66 6.00 -1.75
C HIS A 38 -19.53 5.25 -2.51
N PHE A 39 -18.96 5.80 -3.59
CA PHE A 39 -17.84 5.19 -4.34
C PHE A 39 -16.62 4.98 -3.43
N GLU A 40 -16.47 5.80 -2.38
CA GLU A 40 -15.45 5.62 -1.35
C GLU A 40 -15.56 4.28 -0.62
N TYR A 41 -16.72 3.61 -0.65
CA TYR A 41 -16.98 2.33 0.00
C TYR A 41 -16.84 1.13 -0.96
N SER A 42 -16.69 1.34 -2.28
CA SER A 42 -16.46 0.25 -3.23
C SER A 42 -15.09 -0.39 -3.00
N PRO A 43 -15.03 -1.70 -2.67
CA PRO A 43 -13.78 -2.42 -2.53
C PRO A 43 -12.95 -2.43 -3.83
N GLU A 44 -13.62 -2.50 -4.98
CA GLU A 44 -12.98 -2.53 -6.30
C GLU A 44 -12.31 -1.19 -6.63
N ALA A 45 -13.01 -0.07 -6.40
CA ALA A 45 -12.45 1.26 -6.62
C ALA A 45 -11.26 1.53 -5.68
N ARG A 46 -11.33 1.06 -4.42
CA ARG A 46 -10.20 1.10 -3.48
C ARG A 46 -9.01 0.30 -3.99
N ALA A 47 -9.24 -0.95 -4.38
CA ALA A 47 -8.18 -1.83 -4.89
C ALA A 47 -7.49 -1.23 -6.14
N GLN A 48 -8.26 -0.67 -7.08
CA GLN A 48 -7.71 0.00 -8.26
C GLN A 48 -6.87 1.23 -7.92
N ALA A 49 -7.33 2.04 -6.96
CA ALA A 49 -6.55 3.15 -6.45
C ALA A 49 -5.25 2.65 -5.79
N ASP A 50 -5.31 1.62 -4.94
CA ASP A 50 -4.15 1.12 -4.18
C ASP A 50 -3.09 0.40 -5.05
N LEU A 51 -3.44 0.02 -6.28
CA LEU A 51 -2.47 -0.39 -7.31
C LEU A 51 -1.64 0.79 -7.83
N LYS A 52 -2.25 1.97 -7.94
CA LYS A 52 -1.60 3.20 -8.41
C LYS A 52 -0.99 4.02 -7.26
N PHE A 53 -1.48 3.84 -6.03
CA PHE A 53 -0.94 4.44 -4.81
C PHE A 53 -0.04 3.48 -4.05
N THR A 54 1.26 3.66 -4.24
CA THR A 54 2.26 2.98 -3.45
C THR A 54 3.19 4.04 -2.88
N TYR A 55 2.82 4.59 -1.72
CA TYR A 55 3.77 5.39 -0.94
C TYR A 55 4.78 4.41 -0.37
N VAL A 56 5.97 4.35 -0.95
CA VAL A 56 7.06 3.52 -0.45
C VAL A 56 7.95 4.40 0.40
N VAL A 57 8.06 4.06 1.68
CA VAL A 57 9.03 4.68 2.59
C VAL A 57 10.15 3.68 2.83
N THR A 58 11.39 4.14 2.68
CA THR A 58 12.57 3.34 2.97
C THR A 58 12.93 3.51 4.44
N CYS A 59 12.95 2.41 5.18
CA CYS A 59 13.45 2.35 6.55
C CYS A 59 14.40 1.16 6.65
N GLN A 60 15.67 1.37 6.26
CA GLN A 60 16.63 0.28 6.08
C GLN A 60 16.81 -0.57 7.34
N ILE A 61 16.77 0.04 8.52
CA ILE A 61 16.97 -0.63 9.81
C ILE A 61 15.68 -1.22 10.42
N TYR A 62 14.52 -1.08 9.76
CA TYR A 62 13.25 -1.58 10.29
C TYR A 62 13.28 -3.07 10.61
N GLY A 63 13.91 -3.90 9.77
CA GLY A 63 14.04 -5.33 10.01
C GLY A 63 14.75 -5.66 11.33
N VAL A 64 15.84 -4.94 11.60
CA VAL A 64 16.61 -5.07 12.86
C VAL A 64 15.78 -4.59 14.05
N GLN A 65 15.19 -3.40 13.95
CA GLN A 65 14.34 -2.84 15.01
C GLN A 65 13.14 -3.74 15.35
N LYS A 66 12.53 -4.35 14.33
CA LYS A 66 11.43 -5.30 14.47
C LYS A 66 11.88 -6.57 15.16
N GLY A 67 13.04 -7.13 14.79
CA GLY A 67 13.61 -8.32 15.45
C GLY A 67 13.98 -8.07 16.92
N GLU A 68 14.46 -6.86 17.23
CA GLU A 68 14.81 -6.42 18.58
C GLU A 68 13.60 -5.99 19.43
N GLY A 69 12.40 -5.88 18.84
CA GLY A 69 11.19 -5.41 19.54
C GLY A 69 11.24 -3.94 19.95
N LYS A 70 11.94 -3.10 19.19
CA LYS A 70 12.08 -1.66 19.46
C LYS A 70 10.76 -0.90 19.25
N PRO A 71 10.48 0.15 20.04
CA PRO A 71 9.24 0.92 19.92
C PRO A 71 9.08 1.59 18.55
N GLU A 72 10.17 1.99 17.89
CA GLU A 72 10.16 2.58 16.56
C GLU A 72 9.57 1.63 15.50
N ALA A 73 9.81 0.32 15.64
CA ALA A 73 9.20 -0.67 14.75
C ALA A 73 7.68 -0.79 14.98
N ALA A 74 7.22 -0.63 16.22
CA ALA A 74 5.79 -0.62 16.54
C ALA A 74 5.11 0.64 15.97
N ASP A 75 5.76 1.80 16.04
CA ASP A 75 5.25 3.04 15.44
C ASP A 75 5.14 2.91 13.91
N ILE A 76 6.15 2.33 13.26
CA ILE A 76 6.12 2.06 11.81
C ILE A 76 4.99 1.07 11.46
N ALA A 77 4.80 0.01 12.25
CA ALA A 77 3.70 -0.92 12.06
C ALA A 77 2.32 -0.24 12.20
N LEU A 78 2.17 0.66 13.18
CA LEU A 78 0.95 1.45 13.36
C LEU A 78 0.70 2.40 12.17
N LEU A 79 1.76 3.01 11.64
CA LEU A 79 1.67 3.86 10.44
C LEU A 79 1.22 3.06 9.21
N MET A 80 1.74 1.84 9.03
CA MET A 80 1.31 0.94 7.94
C MET A 80 -0.16 0.53 8.11
N GLN A 81 -0.62 0.25 9.32
CA GLN A 81 -2.03 -0.12 9.58
C GLN A 81 -2.99 1.05 9.32
N ARG A 82 -2.60 2.27 9.68
CA ARG A 82 -3.42 3.47 9.47
C ARG A 82 -3.49 3.92 8.02
N ASN A 83 -2.49 3.57 7.21
CA ASN A 83 -2.35 4.02 5.83
C ASN A 83 -2.25 2.82 4.90
N GLU A 84 -3.40 2.37 4.39
CA GLU A 84 -3.52 1.19 3.50
C GLU A 84 -2.58 1.23 2.28
N ALA A 85 -2.29 2.41 1.74
CA ALA A 85 -1.41 2.60 0.58
C ALA A 85 0.10 2.64 0.94
N LEU A 86 0.45 2.69 2.23
CA LEU A 86 1.84 2.78 2.70
C LEU A 86 2.50 1.40 2.65
N ARG A 87 3.72 1.35 2.10
CA ARG A 87 4.57 0.17 2.09
C ARG A 87 5.95 0.53 2.62
N ILE A 88 6.54 -0.36 3.40
CA ILE A 88 7.86 -0.15 4.01
C ILE A 88 8.87 -1.02 3.29
N ALA A 89 9.90 -0.37 2.74
CA ALA A 89 11.06 -1.03 2.16
C ALA A 89 12.20 -1.05 3.18
N TYR A 90 12.75 -2.22 3.48
CA TYR A 90 13.84 -2.39 4.43
C TYR A 90 14.82 -3.48 4.01
N ILE A 91 15.97 -3.55 4.67
CA ILE A 91 16.96 -4.60 4.48
C ILE A 91 16.80 -5.62 5.60
N ASP A 92 16.54 -6.86 5.22
CA ASP A 92 16.56 -8.01 6.10
C ASP A 92 17.95 -8.63 6.09
N VAL A 93 18.52 -8.79 7.28
CA VAL A 93 19.87 -9.32 7.46
C VAL A 93 19.76 -10.70 8.07
N VAL A 94 20.22 -11.71 7.34
CA VAL A 94 20.22 -13.10 7.79
C VAL A 94 21.65 -13.53 8.02
N GLU A 95 22.00 -13.75 9.28
CA GLU A 95 23.27 -14.34 9.67
C GLU A 95 23.16 -15.87 9.66
N SER A 96 24.06 -16.54 8.93
CA SER A 96 24.11 -17.99 8.80
C SER A 96 25.54 -18.50 8.85
N VAL A 97 25.73 -19.80 9.07
CA VAL A 97 27.04 -20.44 8.98
C VAL A 97 27.06 -21.31 7.72
N LYS A 98 27.83 -20.90 6.72
CA LYS A 98 28.05 -21.67 5.48
C LYS A 98 29.47 -22.19 5.46
N ASN A 99 29.62 -23.52 5.33
CA ASN A 99 30.93 -24.18 5.30
C ASN A 99 31.83 -23.86 6.52
N GLY A 100 31.23 -23.76 7.71
CA GLY A 100 31.96 -23.45 8.95
C GLY A 100 32.45 -22.01 9.08
N LYS A 101 32.08 -21.11 8.17
CA LYS A 101 32.39 -19.66 8.25
C LYS A 101 31.10 -18.86 8.44
N PRO A 102 31.13 -17.77 9.23
CA PRO A 102 30.00 -16.85 9.32
C PRO A 102 29.76 -16.21 7.96
N SER A 103 28.49 -16.15 7.55
CA SER A 103 28.03 -15.61 6.29
C SER A 103 26.79 -14.75 6.54
N THR A 104 26.83 -13.50 6.08
CA THR A 104 25.71 -12.56 6.21
C THR A 104 25.08 -12.33 4.86
N GLU A 105 23.77 -12.56 4.77
CA GLU A 105 22.97 -12.36 3.56
C GLU A 105 22.03 -11.18 3.75
N TYR A 106 21.88 -10.37 2.70
CA TYR A 106 21.05 -9.16 2.70
C TYR A 106 19.92 -9.31 1.69
N TYR A 107 18.69 -9.15 2.16
CA TYR A 107 17.49 -9.21 1.33
C TYR A 107 16.73 -7.88 1.38
N SER A 108 16.43 -7.32 0.21
CA SER A 108 15.52 -6.18 0.11
C SER A 108 14.08 -6.69 0.27
N LYS A 109 13.40 -6.28 1.34
CA LYS A 109 11.99 -6.61 1.59
C LYS A 109 11.12 -5.37 1.42
N LEU A 110 9.96 -5.56 0.79
CA LEU A 110 8.89 -4.57 0.71
C LEU A 110 7.65 -5.18 1.35
N VAL A 111 7.17 -4.57 2.43
CA VAL A 111 6.04 -5.11 3.22
C VAL A 111 4.89 -4.12 3.30
N LYS A 112 3.69 -4.65 3.56
CA LYS A 112 2.51 -3.87 3.93
C LYS A 112 1.83 -4.48 5.16
N ALA A 113 1.03 -3.68 5.87
CA ALA A 113 0.21 -4.22 6.95
C ALA A 113 -0.90 -5.13 6.39
N ASP A 114 -1.11 -6.28 7.03
CA ASP A 114 -2.31 -7.10 6.86
C ASP A 114 -3.49 -6.51 7.64
N ILE A 115 -4.71 -6.92 7.31
CA ILE A 115 -5.95 -6.55 8.02
C ILE A 115 -5.93 -6.92 9.53
N HIS A 116 -5.00 -7.79 9.95
CA HIS A 116 -4.76 -8.18 11.34
C HIS A 116 -3.49 -7.56 11.95
N GLY A 117 -2.87 -6.59 11.27
CA GLY A 117 -1.68 -5.89 11.77
C GLY A 117 -0.37 -6.68 11.73
N LYS A 118 -0.35 -7.84 11.06
CA LYS A 118 0.88 -8.59 10.78
C LYS A 118 1.45 -8.16 9.43
N ASP A 119 2.77 -8.03 9.35
CA ASP A 119 3.43 -7.72 8.08
C ASP A 119 3.32 -8.92 7.13
N LYS A 120 2.88 -8.68 5.89
CA LYS A 120 2.93 -9.62 4.77
C LYS A 120 3.95 -9.17 3.74
#